data_AF-A0A9N7CTD2-F1
#
_entry.id   AF-A0A9N7CTD2-F1
#
_cell.length_a   1.000
_cell.length_b   1.000
_cell.length_c   1.000
_cell.angle_alpha   90.00
_cell.angle_beta   90.00
_cell.angle_gamma   90.00
#
_symmetry.space_group_name_H-M   'P 1'
#
loop_
_entity.id
_entity.type
_entity.pdbx_description
1 polymer ?
#
loop_
_entity_poly.entity_id
_entity_poly.type
_entity_poly.pdbx_seq_one_letter_code
_entity_poly.pdbx_strand_id
1 'polypeptide(L)'
;MMKNPTFLRYYASTMLCAGAATLGAGFVAWWRGRRVAADAPVATAHAAPPAAHPEPHEREPAETDTTRQVARKMIQYFVIPLWLTAGLTDWWCHRRTDIEHTTGLKETGIHLLMLGEAAFPVLAGLFLEIDAPVLSLMIASFFVHEATAMWDVSYAVTRREVQPVEQHVHSFLEMVPLLAVALIAVLHWPQLQALMGRKVIRSHPIRLKRVPLGLRYAVGALGAMAVFEVLPYCEEALRDWKANPGRLTPPAGQPV
;
A
#
# COMPACT_ATOMS: atom_id res chain seq x y z
N MET A 1 -8.98 -24.61 -19.79
CA MET A 1 -9.06 -24.26 -18.35
C MET A 1 -10.51 -23.94 -18.02
N MET A 2 -11.16 -24.70 -17.14
CA MET A 2 -12.59 -24.48 -16.81
C MET A 2 -12.75 -23.14 -16.09
N LYS A 3 -13.60 -22.24 -16.61
CA LYS A 3 -14.00 -21.01 -15.90
C LYS A 3 -14.69 -21.45 -14.59
N ASN A 4 -14.05 -21.19 -13.45
CA ASN A 4 -14.66 -21.37 -12.13
C ASN A 4 -15.04 -20.00 -11.56
N PRO A 5 -16.14 -19.38 -12.03
CA PRO A 5 -16.57 -18.06 -11.57
C PRO A 5 -16.84 -18.03 -10.06
N THR A 6 -17.06 -19.20 -9.46
CA THR A 6 -17.27 -19.35 -8.03
C THR A 6 -15.99 -19.08 -7.24
N PHE A 7 -14.83 -19.56 -7.71
CA PHE A 7 -13.54 -19.35 -7.05
C PHE A 7 -13.17 -17.86 -6.98
N LEU A 8 -13.22 -17.15 -8.11
CA LEU A 8 -12.90 -15.72 -8.18
C LEU A 8 -13.81 -14.90 -7.25
N ARG A 9 -15.11 -15.22 -7.23
CA ARG A 9 -16.07 -14.57 -6.33
C ARG A 9 -15.74 -14.83 -4.87
N TYR A 10 -15.39 -16.07 -4.49
CA TYR A 10 -15.02 -16.36 -3.11
C TYR A 10 -13.72 -15.66 -2.72
N TYR A 11 -12.68 -15.72 -3.56
CA TYR A 11 -11.41 -15.05 -3.30
C TYR A 11 -11.60 -13.54 -3.09
N ALA A 12 -12.23 -12.85 -4.04
CA ALA A 12 -12.49 -11.41 -3.94
C ALA A 12 -13.34 -11.09 -2.70
N SER A 13 -14.38 -11.88 -2.42
CA SER A 13 -15.21 -11.68 -1.22
C SER A 13 -14.40 -11.83 0.06
N THR A 14 -13.54 -12.84 0.15
CA THR A 14 -12.67 -13.07 1.30
C THR A 14 -11.70 -11.91 1.50
N MET A 15 -11.06 -11.42 0.44
CA MET A 15 -10.15 -10.28 0.51
C MET A 15 -10.86 -9.00 0.95
N LEU A 16 -12.02 -8.69 0.36
CA LEU A 16 -12.83 -7.53 0.76
C LEU A 16 -13.31 -7.64 2.23
N CYS A 17 -13.72 -8.83 2.67
CA CYS A 17 -14.07 -9.07 4.07
C CYS A 17 -12.87 -8.86 5.00
N ALA A 18 -11.67 -9.33 4.62
CA ALA A 18 -10.44 -9.11 5.38
C ALA A 18 -10.09 -7.61 5.48
N GLY A 19 -10.22 -6.88 4.37
CA GLY A 19 -10.07 -5.42 4.36
C GLY A 19 -11.06 -4.72 5.29
N ALA A 20 -12.35 -5.04 5.20
CA ALA A 20 -13.39 -4.47 6.05
C ALA A 20 -13.18 -4.79 7.54
N ALA A 21 -12.82 -6.05 7.87
CA ALA A 21 -12.51 -6.46 9.24
C ALA A 21 -11.31 -5.69 9.80
N THR A 22 -10.29 -5.46 8.98
CA THR A 22 -9.09 -4.70 9.35
C THR A 22 -9.43 -3.23 9.64
N LEU A 23 -10.26 -2.59 8.82
CA LEU A 23 -10.74 -1.23 9.10
C LEU A 23 -11.56 -1.15 10.39
N GLY A 24 -12.45 -2.13 10.61
CA GLY A 24 -13.22 -2.25 11.85
C GLY A 24 -12.32 -2.36 13.09
N ALA A 25 -11.29 -3.20 13.03
CA ALA A 25 -10.29 -3.33 14.09
C ALA A 25 -9.55 -2.01 14.35
N GLY A 26 -9.18 -1.28 13.29
CA GLY A 26 -8.60 0.06 13.36
C GLY A 26 -9.48 1.07 14.08
N PHE A 27 -10.75 1.12 13.71
CA PHE A 27 -11.74 1.99 14.35
C PHE A 27 -11.92 1.66 15.83
N VAL A 28 -12.06 0.37 16.18
CA VAL A 28 -12.23 -0.07 17.57
C VAL A 28 -10.98 0.25 18.41
N ALA A 29 -9.79 -0.04 17.90
CA ALA A 29 -8.52 0.27 18.56
C ALA A 29 -8.37 1.79 18.79
N TRP A 30 -8.68 2.58 17.77
CA TRP A 30 -8.66 4.03 17.84
C TRP A 30 -9.64 4.56 18.91
N TRP A 31 -10.89 4.11 18.88
CA TRP A 31 -11.94 4.52 19.82
C TRP A 31 -11.60 4.16 21.27
N ARG A 32 -11.15 2.94 21.53
CA ARG A 32 -10.69 2.52 22.87
C ARG A 32 -9.54 3.40 23.36
N GLY A 33 -8.58 3.69 22.48
CA GLY A 33 -7.45 4.56 22.80
C GLY A 33 -7.80 6.03 23.04
N ARG A 34 -8.84 6.53 22.36
CA ARG A 34 -9.40 7.89 22.57
C ARG A 34 -10.08 8.01 23.94
N ARG A 35 -10.79 6.97 24.39
CA ARG A 35 -11.43 6.94 25.72
C ARG A 35 -10.39 7.02 26.84
N VAL A 36 -9.33 6.20 26.75
CA VAL A 36 -8.21 6.26 27.71
C VAL A 36 -7.56 7.64 27.76
N ALA A 37 -7.48 8.35 26.63
CA ALA A 37 -6.94 9.70 26.59
C ALA A 37 -7.85 10.74 27.28
N ALA A 38 -9.16 10.53 27.25
CA ALA A 38 -10.16 11.41 27.88
C ALA A 38 -10.29 11.15 29.38
N ASP A 39 -10.13 9.89 29.81
CA ASP A 39 -10.20 9.48 31.21
C ASP A 39 -8.88 9.72 31.97
N ALA A 40 -7.80 10.08 31.27
CA ALA A 40 -6.55 10.48 31.91
C ALA A 40 -6.79 11.78 32.71
N PRO A 41 -6.51 11.81 34.03
CA PRO A 41 -6.74 13.01 34.83
C PRO A 41 -6.00 14.18 34.18
N VAL A 42 -6.71 15.30 34.01
CA VAL A 42 -6.09 16.57 33.64
C VAL A 42 -5.06 16.84 34.72
N ALA A 43 -3.78 16.66 34.41
CA ALA A 43 -2.71 17.02 35.31
C ALA A 43 -2.88 18.52 35.56
N THR A 44 -3.48 18.87 36.70
CA THR A 44 -3.43 20.23 37.22
C THR A 44 -1.95 20.55 37.35
N ALA A 45 -1.52 21.62 36.68
CA ALA A 45 -0.17 22.11 36.76
C ALA A 45 0.11 22.61 38.19
N HIS A 46 0.31 21.69 39.12
CA HIS A 46 1.07 21.99 40.32
C HIS A 46 2.52 21.86 39.94
N ALA A 47 3.19 23.02 39.87
CA ALA A 47 4.63 23.12 39.73
C ALA A 47 5.29 22.27 40.83
N ALA A 48 5.78 21.09 40.45
CA ALA A 48 6.72 20.36 41.27
C ALA A 48 8.04 21.14 41.27
N PRO A 49 8.73 21.28 42.42
CA PRO A 49 10.05 21.90 42.46
C PRO A 49 11.03 21.15 41.55
N PRO A 50 12.06 21.82 41.00
CA PRO A 50 12.97 21.20 40.04
C PRO A 50 13.68 20.03 40.70
N ALA A 51 13.31 18.80 40.32
CA ALA A 51 14.03 17.61 40.70
C ALA A 51 15.44 17.70 40.09
N ALA A 52 16.43 17.59 40.96
CA ALA A 52 17.83 17.51 40.62
C ALA A 52 18.07 16.33 39.65
N HIS A 53 18.84 16.60 38.60
CA HIS A 53 19.54 15.67 37.68
C HIS A 53 18.78 14.41 37.21
N PRO A 54 18.52 14.25 35.90
CA PRO A 54 18.04 12.97 35.39
C PRO A 54 19.14 11.90 35.56
N GLU A 55 18.81 10.85 36.32
CA GLU A 55 19.54 9.59 36.42
C GLU A 55 19.87 9.05 35.01
N PRO A 56 21.07 8.51 34.74
CA PRO A 56 21.49 8.09 33.39
C PRO A 56 20.78 6.85 32.82
N HIS A 57 19.73 6.33 33.47
CA HIS A 57 19.34 4.93 33.33
C HIS A 57 18.07 4.63 32.50
N GLU A 58 17.58 5.56 31.69
CA GLU A 58 16.51 5.29 30.70
C GLU A 58 16.87 5.77 29.28
N ARG A 59 18.12 5.56 28.85
CA ARG A 59 18.41 5.52 27.41
C ARG A 59 17.84 4.22 26.87
N GLU A 60 16.69 4.30 26.20
CA GLU A 60 16.21 3.25 25.29
C GLU A 60 17.42 2.76 24.45
N PRO A 61 17.71 1.44 24.39
CA PRO A 61 18.98 0.97 23.86
C PRO A 61 19.16 1.42 22.41
N ALA A 62 20.32 2.00 22.08
CA ALA A 62 20.65 2.53 20.76
C ALA A 62 20.43 1.53 19.59
N GLU A 63 20.38 0.23 19.91
CA GLU A 63 20.04 -0.86 19.00
C GLU A 63 18.61 -0.76 18.43
N THR A 64 17.62 -0.33 19.23
CA THR A 64 16.22 -0.16 18.75
C THR A 64 16.09 1.03 17.82
N ASP A 65 16.81 2.13 18.08
CA ASP A 65 16.84 3.30 17.20
C ASP A 65 17.57 3.01 15.88
N THR A 66 18.70 2.30 15.94
CA THR A 66 19.45 1.87 14.75
C THR A 66 18.61 0.92 13.90
N THR A 67 17.99 -0.09 14.50
CA THR A 67 17.15 -1.06 13.78
C THR A 67 15.94 -0.39 13.13
N ARG A 68 15.27 0.53 13.83
CA ARG A 68 14.17 1.33 13.28
C ARG A 68 14.63 2.20 12.12
N GLN A 69 15.82 2.80 12.22
CA GLN A 69 16.40 3.60 11.14
C GLN A 69 16.71 2.74 9.91
N VAL A 70 17.29 1.56 10.10
CA VAL A 70 17.61 0.62 9.01
C VAL A 70 16.33 0.15 8.32
N ALA A 71 15.31 -0.30 9.07
CA ALA A 71 14.03 -0.72 8.49
C ALA A 71 13.35 0.41 7.71
N ARG A 72 13.40 1.66 8.20
CA ARG A 72 12.91 2.83 7.44
C ARG A 72 13.70 3.06 6.15
N LYS A 73 15.03 2.96 6.19
CA LYS A 73 15.89 3.10 5.00
C LYS A 73 15.65 1.97 4.00
N MET A 74 15.40 0.74 4.47
CA MET A 74 15.01 -0.38 3.60
C MET A 74 13.71 -0.08 2.87
N ILE A 75 12.69 0.44 3.55
CA ILE A 75 11.45 0.86 2.86
C ILE A 75 11.77 1.92 1.80
N GLN A 76 12.51 2.98 2.18
CA GLN A 76 12.75 4.14 1.32
C GLN A 76 13.63 3.87 0.10
N TYR A 77 14.69 3.08 0.28
CA TYR A 77 15.78 2.96 -0.70
C TYR A 77 15.94 1.54 -1.24
N PHE A 78 15.14 0.58 -0.79
CA PHE A 78 15.12 -0.76 -1.35
C PHE A 78 13.72 -1.15 -1.82
N VAL A 79 12.72 -1.13 -0.93
CA VAL A 79 11.35 -1.54 -1.25
C VAL A 79 10.72 -0.62 -2.30
N ILE A 80 10.79 0.71 -2.12
CA ILE A 80 10.22 1.65 -3.09
C ILE A 80 10.93 1.55 -4.46
N PRO A 81 12.27 1.61 -4.58
CA PRO A 81 12.92 1.43 -5.88
C PRO A 81 12.65 0.09 -6.55
N LEU A 82 12.56 -1.00 -5.78
CA LEU A 82 12.23 -2.33 -6.31
C LEU A 82 10.80 -2.34 -6.88
N TRP A 83 9.84 -1.74 -6.16
CA TRP A 83 8.47 -1.59 -6.64
C TRP A 83 8.44 -0.80 -7.95
N LEU A 84 9.11 0.36 -8.01
CA LEU A 84 9.19 1.21 -9.20
C LEU A 84 9.78 0.50 -10.42
N THR A 85 10.77 -0.37 -10.17
CA THR A 85 11.39 -1.15 -11.24
C THR A 85 10.45 -2.24 -11.75
N ALA A 86 9.70 -2.88 -10.84
CA ALA A 86 8.74 -3.91 -11.20
C ALA A 86 7.57 -3.33 -12.03
N GLY A 87 7.00 -2.19 -11.63
CA GLY A 87 5.89 -1.56 -12.37
C GLY A 87 6.33 -1.06 -13.75
N LEU A 88 7.52 -0.46 -13.86
CA LEU A 88 8.07 -0.12 -15.17
C LEU A 88 8.32 -1.35 -16.06
N THR A 89 8.76 -2.46 -15.47
CA THR A 89 8.98 -3.71 -16.20
C THR A 89 7.66 -4.35 -16.65
N ASP A 90 6.61 -4.22 -15.85
CA ASP A 90 5.26 -4.66 -16.18
C ASP A 90 4.70 -3.91 -17.41
N TRP A 91 4.76 -2.58 -17.39
CA TRP A 91 4.44 -1.75 -18.56
C TRP A 91 5.25 -2.16 -19.80
N TRP A 92 6.54 -2.48 -19.65
CA TRP A 92 7.35 -2.98 -20.77
C TRP A 92 6.84 -4.33 -21.30
N CYS A 93 6.38 -5.22 -20.42
CA CYS A 93 5.76 -6.49 -20.81
C CYS A 93 4.48 -6.23 -21.61
N HIS A 94 3.60 -5.34 -21.14
CA HIS A 94 2.38 -4.96 -21.86
C HIS A 94 2.66 -4.36 -23.23
N ARG A 95 3.70 -3.52 -23.32
CA ARG A 95 4.16 -2.98 -24.60
C ARG A 95 4.60 -4.07 -25.56
N ARG A 96 5.30 -5.07 -25.06
CA ARG A 96 5.81 -6.18 -25.87
C ARG A 96 4.70 -7.15 -26.29
N THR A 97 3.67 -7.32 -25.46
CA THR A 97 2.54 -8.23 -25.71
C THR A 97 1.36 -7.58 -26.43
N ASP A 98 1.52 -6.31 -26.86
CA ASP A 98 0.56 -5.59 -27.70
C ASP A 98 -0.84 -5.57 -27.06
N ILE A 99 -0.91 -5.18 -25.79
CA ILE A 99 -2.16 -5.20 -25.03
C ILE A 99 -3.25 -4.37 -25.71
N GLU A 100 -2.89 -3.32 -26.44
CA GLU A 100 -3.81 -2.45 -27.17
C GLU A 100 -4.69 -3.21 -28.16
N HIS A 101 -4.23 -4.35 -28.70
CA HIS A 101 -4.98 -5.20 -29.63
C HIS A 101 -5.46 -6.52 -29.00
N THR A 102 -5.00 -6.89 -27.81
CA THR A 102 -5.43 -8.13 -27.14
C THR A 102 -6.46 -7.88 -26.04
N THR A 103 -6.14 -7.07 -25.03
CA THR A 103 -6.95 -6.86 -23.82
C THR A 103 -7.45 -5.42 -23.67
N GLY A 104 -6.67 -4.47 -24.18
CA GLY A 104 -6.94 -3.05 -24.36
C GLY A 104 -7.20 -2.29 -23.07
N LEU A 105 -7.86 -1.14 -23.21
CA LEU A 105 -8.05 -0.14 -22.16
C LEU A 105 -8.73 -0.68 -20.89
N LYS A 106 -9.41 -1.83 -20.97
CA LYS A 106 -9.95 -2.51 -19.79
C LYS A 106 -8.86 -3.05 -18.87
N GLU A 107 -7.81 -3.67 -19.40
CA GLU A 107 -6.70 -4.17 -18.58
C GLU A 107 -5.95 -2.99 -17.95
N THR A 108 -5.54 -2.03 -18.78
CA THR A 108 -4.91 -0.78 -18.35
C THR A 108 -5.74 0.00 -17.34
N GLY A 109 -7.07 0.00 -17.49
CA GLY A 109 -7.99 0.61 -16.53
C GLY A 109 -7.97 -0.08 -15.16
N ILE A 110 -7.76 -1.40 -15.11
CA ILE A 110 -7.58 -2.15 -13.87
C ILE A 110 -6.20 -1.84 -13.27
N HIS A 111 -5.14 -1.73 -14.07
CA HIS A 111 -3.82 -1.29 -13.58
C HIS A 111 -3.84 0.12 -12.99
N LEU A 112 -4.52 1.06 -13.65
CA LEU A 112 -4.72 2.42 -13.12
C LEU A 112 -5.54 2.43 -11.81
N LEU A 113 -6.53 1.55 -11.69
CA LEU A 113 -7.26 1.36 -10.43
C LEU A 113 -6.32 0.85 -9.33
N MET A 114 -5.51 -0.17 -9.62
CA MET A 114 -4.52 -0.71 -8.69
C MET A 114 -3.48 0.33 -8.26
N LEU A 115 -3.02 1.18 -9.19
CA LEU A 115 -2.13 2.29 -8.87
C LEU A 115 -2.81 3.32 -7.94
N GLY A 116 -4.10 3.59 -8.17
CA GLY A 116 -4.92 4.42 -7.29
C GLY A 116 -5.07 3.80 -5.88
N GLU A 117 -5.33 2.50 -5.79
CA GLU A 117 -5.43 1.76 -4.53
C GLU A 117 -4.11 1.81 -3.74
N ALA A 118 -2.96 1.69 -4.42
CA ALA A 118 -1.63 1.79 -3.84
C ALA A 118 -1.26 3.24 -3.43
N ALA A 119 -1.82 4.26 -4.09
CA ALA A 119 -1.55 5.65 -3.75
C ALA A 119 -2.04 6.01 -2.33
N PHE A 120 -3.17 5.47 -1.87
CA PHE A 120 -3.68 5.72 -0.51
C PHE A 120 -2.69 5.36 0.61
N PRO A 121 -2.19 4.11 0.72
CA PRO A 121 -1.22 3.74 1.75
C PRO A 121 0.12 4.46 1.57
N VAL A 122 0.56 4.72 0.34
CA VAL A 122 1.81 5.45 0.09
C VAL A 122 1.71 6.89 0.60
N LEU A 123 0.66 7.63 0.23
CA LEU A 123 0.46 9.01 0.68
C LEU A 123 0.25 9.07 2.20
N ALA A 124 -0.51 8.14 2.78
CA ALA A 124 -0.66 8.03 4.22
C ALA A 124 0.69 7.76 4.91
N GLY A 125 1.48 6.85 4.37
CA GLY A 125 2.82 6.50 4.85
C GLY A 125 3.81 7.65 4.76
N LEU A 126 3.71 8.51 3.74
CA LEU A 126 4.56 9.69 3.55
C LEU A 126 4.18 10.84 4.50
N PHE A 127 2.89 11.15 4.61
CA PHE A 127 2.42 12.39 5.22
C PHE A 127 1.80 12.26 6.60
N LEU A 128 1.13 11.14 6.89
CA LEU A 128 0.36 10.97 8.13
C LEU A 128 1.18 10.28 9.22
N GLU A 129 0.88 10.62 10.47
CA GLU A 129 1.30 9.80 11.62
C GLU A 129 0.66 8.42 11.51
N ILE A 130 1.48 7.36 11.58
CA ILE A 130 1.00 5.98 11.50
C ILE A 130 0.52 5.58 12.90
N ASP A 131 -0.71 5.95 13.18
CA ASP A 131 -1.51 5.47 14.32
C ASP A 131 -2.38 4.27 13.87
N ALA A 132 -3.11 3.65 14.79
CA ALA A 132 -3.98 2.49 14.52
C ALA A 132 -4.88 2.64 13.26
N PRO A 133 -5.62 3.75 13.04
CA PRO A 133 -6.48 3.89 11.86
C PRO A 133 -5.69 3.99 10.54
N VAL A 134 -4.49 4.57 10.57
CA VAL A 134 -3.63 4.67 9.38
C VAL A 134 -3.02 3.31 9.08
N LEU A 135 -2.51 2.60 10.08
CA LEU A 135 -2.00 1.24 9.87
C LEU A 135 -3.10 0.29 9.36
N SER A 136 -4.32 0.38 9.90
CA SER A 136 -5.45 -0.41 9.39
C SER A 136 -5.82 -0.06 7.96
N LEU A 137 -5.79 1.23 7.59
CA LEU A 137 -6.00 1.65 6.20
C LEU A 137 -4.98 0.99 5.29
N MET A 138 -3.69 1.00 5.67
CA MET A 138 -2.64 0.43 4.83
C MET A 138 -2.80 -1.08 4.62
N ILE A 139 -3.13 -1.82 5.68
CA ILE A 139 -3.38 -3.26 5.58
C ILE A 139 -4.67 -3.55 4.79
N ALA A 140 -5.73 -2.75 4.98
CA ALA A 140 -6.98 -2.91 4.24
C ALA A 140 -6.81 -2.61 2.75
N SER A 141 -6.05 -1.56 2.39
CA SER A 141 -5.69 -1.24 1.01
C SER A 141 -4.96 -2.40 0.34
N PHE A 142 -4.06 -3.09 1.05
CA PHE A 142 -3.41 -4.29 0.52
C PHE A 142 -4.44 -5.38 0.16
N PHE A 143 -5.38 -5.72 1.04
CA PHE A 143 -6.40 -6.73 0.70
C PHE A 143 -7.31 -6.31 -0.45
N VAL A 144 -7.70 -5.04 -0.53
CA VAL A 144 -8.48 -4.54 -1.67
C VAL A 144 -7.68 -4.66 -2.96
N HIS A 145 -6.40 -4.28 -2.92
CA HIS A 145 -5.49 -4.40 -4.05
C HIS A 145 -5.32 -5.84 -4.53
N GLU A 146 -5.17 -6.81 -3.63
CA GLU A 146 -5.10 -8.24 -3.99
C GLU A 146 -6.38 -8.74 -4.70
N ALA A 147 -7.56 -8.25 -4.29
CA ALA A 147 -8.81 -8.58 -4.97
C ALA A 147 -8.83 -8.02 -6.40
N THR A 148 -8.32 -6.81 -6.60
CA THR A 148 -8.20 -6.16 -7.90
C THR A 148 -7.12 -6.81 -8.77
N ALA A 149 -5.98 -7.21 -8.22
CA ALA A 149 -4.93 -7.97 -8.92
C ALA A 149 -5.44 -9.32 -9.41
N MET A 150 -6.21 -10.04 -8.58
CA MET A 150 -6.85 -11.28 -9.00
C MET A 150 -7.88 -11.05 -10.12
N TRP A 151 -8.58 -9.91 -10.11
CA TRP A 151 -9.46 -9.53 -11.21
C TRP A 151 -8.69 -9.28 -12.51
N ASP A 152 -7.57 -8.57 -12.43
CA ASP A 152 -6.69 -8.30 -13.57
C ASP A 152 -6.21 -9.59 -14.24
N VAL A 153 -5.54 -10.46 -13.49
CA VAL A 153 -5.01 -11.73 -14.00
C VAL A 153 -6.14 -12.59 -14.56
N SER A 154 -7.29 -12.65 -13.87
CA SER A 154 -8.46 -13.39 -14.35
C SER A 154 -9.03 -12.85 -15.66
N TYR A 155 -8.85 -11.56 -15.95
CA TYR A 155 -9.21 -10.96 -17.21
C TYR A 155 -8.16 -11.25 -18.28
N ALA A 156 -6.89 -10.94 -18.03
CA ALA A 156 -5.77 -11.06 -18.97
C ALA A 156 -5.63 -12.49 -19.53
N VAL A 157 -5.63 -13.51 -18.67
CA VAL A 157 -5.44 -14.92 -19.10
C VAL A 157 -6.59 -15.48 -19.94
N THR A 158 -7.72 -14.77 -20.05
CA THR A 158 -8.83 -15.16 -20.93
C THR A 158 -8.73 -14.58 -22.34
N ARG A 159 -7.75 -13.70 -22.57
CA ARG A 159 -7.64 -12.83 -23.75
C ARG A 159 -6.26 -12.87 -24.40
N ARG A 160 -5.20 -13.10 -23.62
CA ARG A 160 -3.82 -13.19 -24.09
C ARG A 160 -3.02 -14.21 -23.29
N GLU A 161 -1.86 -14.59 -23.81
CA GLU A 161 -0.86 -15.35 -23.06
C GLU A 161 -0.06 -14.41 -22.16
N VAL A 162 -0.05 -14.66 -20.86
CA VAL A 162 0.79 -13.97 -19.88
C VAL A 162 2.12 -14.72 -19.80
N GLN A 163 3.19 -14.11 -20.32
CA GLN A 163 4.49 -14.77 -20.50
C GLN A 163 5.18 -15.04 -19.14
N PRO A 164 6.09 -16.04 -19.05
CA PRO A 164 6.76 -16.36 -17.78
C PRO A 164 7.49 -15.20 -17.11
N VAL A 165 8.08 -14.29 -17.89
CA VAL A 165 8.74 -13.08 -17.37
C VAL A 165 7.73 -12.17 -16.69
N GLU A 166 6.58 -11.97 -17.32
CA GLU A 166 5.51 -11.13 -16.80
C GLU A 166 4.93 -11.71 -15.50
N GLN A 167 4.73 -13.03 -15.44
CA GLN A 167 4.30 -13.71 -14.20
C GLN A 167 5.31 -13.51 -13.05
N HIS A 168 6.61 -13.50 -13.36
CA HIS A 168 7.63 -13.24 -12.36
C HIS A 168 7.62 -11.78 -11.88
N VAL A 169 7.40 -10.83 -12.79
CA VAL A 169 7.20 -9.40 -12.45
C VAL A 169 5.97 -9.22 -11.56
N HIS A 170 4.85 -9.87 -11.89
CA HIS A 170 3.63 -9.87 -11.07
C HIS A 170 3.90 -10.42 -9.66
N SER A 171 4.73 -11.46 -9.54
CA SER A 171 5.14 -11.97 -8.22
C SER A 171 5.86 -10.91 -7.37
N PHE A 172 6.66 -10.02 -7.97
CA PHE A 172 7.24 -8.88 -7.25
C PHE A 172 6.18 -7.83 -6.91
N LEU A 173 5.29 -7.51 -7.85
CA LEU A 173 4.24 -6.53 -7.66
C LEU A 173 3.24 -6.92 -6.56
N GLU A 174 3.02 -8.22 -6.33
CA GLU A 174 2.22 -8.74 -5.20
C GLU A 174 3.02 -8.71 -3.89
N MET A 175 4.27 -9.20 -3.90
CA MET A 175 5.05 -9.40 -2.67
C MET A 175 5.64 -8.12 -2.09
N VAL A 176 5.96 -7.13 -2.92
CA VAL A 176 6.60 -5.88 -2.47
C VAL A 176 5.66 -5.00 -1.63
N PRO A 177 4.37 -4.79 -2.00
CA PRO A 177 3.39 -4.15 -1.13
C PRO A 177 3.20 -4.88 0.20
N LEU A 178 3.14 -6.22 0.18
CA LEU A 178 3.07 -7.03 1.40
C LEU A 178 4.29 -6.80 2.29
N LEU A 179 5.50 -6.80 1.71
CA LEU A 179 6.74 -6.51 2.42
C LEU A 179 6.73 -5.09 3.04
N ALA A 180 6.26 -4.09 2.30
CA ALA A 180 6.14 -2.72 2.79
C ALA A 180 5.22 -2.64 4.01
N VAL A 181 4.02 -3.22 3.92
CA VAL A 181 3.04 -3.27 5.01
C VAL A 181 3.61 -4.03 6.21
N ALA A 182 4.29 -5.17 6.00
CA ALA A 182 4.89 -5.96 7.06
C ALA A 182 5.98 -5.17 7.81
N LEU A 183 6.91 -4.51 7.11
CA LEU A 183 7.95 -3.69 7.73
C LEU A 183 7.35 -2.51 8.51
N ILE A 184 6.31 -1.87 7.97
CA ILE A 184 5.60 -0.79 8.67
C ILE A 184 4.90 -1.33 9.92
N ALA A 185 4.27 -2.50 9.85
CA ALA A 185 3.64 -3.13 11.00
C ALA A 185 4.65 -3.48 12.10
N VAL A 186 5.87 -3.91 11.75
CA VAL A 186 6.99 -4.11 12.69
C VAL A 186 7.42 -2.78 13.32
N LEU A 187 7.60 -1.73 12.51
CA LEU A 187 7.96 -0.39 13.01
C LEU A 187 6.88 0.22 13.94
N HIS A 188 5.63 -0.16 13.74
CA HIS A 188 4.44 0.27 14.47
C HIS A 188 3.80 -0.88 15.27
N TRP A 189 4.64 -1.74 15.86
CA TRP A 189 4.20 -2.92 16.59
C TRP A 189 3.13 -2.65 17.68
N PRO A 190 3.22 -1.58 18.50
CA PRO A 190 2.16 -1.27 19.47
C PRO A 190 0.80 -1.00 18.82
N GLN A 191 0.77 -0.37 17.65
CA GLN A 191 -0.45 -0.14 16.87
C GLN A 191 -0.99 -1.46 16.34
N LEU A 192 -0.13 -2.33 15.82
CA LEU A 192 -0.55 -3.67 15.39
C LEU A 192 -1.12 -4.49 16.56
N GLN A 193 -0.50 -4.44 17.74
CA GLN A 193 -1.03 -5.07 18.96
C GLN A 193 -2.40 -4.50 19.34
N ALA A 194 -2.64 -3.21 19.10
CA ALA A 194 -3.94 -2.59 19.32
C ALA A 194 -4.99 -3.07 18.31
N LEU A 195 -4.63 -3.20 17.02
CA LEU A 195 -5.48 -3.80 15.99
C LEU A 195 -5.88 -5.24 16.34
N MET A 196 -4.95 -6.02 16.89
CA MET A 196 -5.21 -7.39 17.36
C MET A 196 -6.00 -7.45 18.68
N GLY A 197 -6.40 -6.30 19.26
CA GLY A 197 -7.10 -6.22 20.54
C GLY A 197 -6.26 -6.59 21.76
N ARG A 198 -4.94 -6.83 21.60
CA ARG A 198 -4.01 -7.28 22.64
C ARG A 198 -3.51 -6.15 23.54
N LYS A 199 -3.62 -4.89 23.07
CA LYS A 199 -3.18 -3.70 23.79
C LYS A 199 -4.16 -2.56 23.57
N VAL A 200 -4.33 -1.70 24.57
CA VAL A 200 -4.95 -0.39 24.38
C VAL A 200 -3.85 0.65 24.41
N ILE A 201 -3.73 1.43 23.34
CA ILE A 201 -2.74 2.52 23.23
C ILE A 201 -3.46 3.86 23.19
N ARG A 202 -2.83 4.92 23.68
CA ARG A 202 -3.37 6.28 23.55
C ARG A 202 -3.43 6.65 22.07
N SER A 203 -4.64 6.81 21.56
CA SER A 203 -4.90 7.14 20.15
C SER A 203 -5.12 8.63 19.97
N HIS A 204 -4.67 9.13 18.82
CA HIS A 204 -4.74 10.55 18.49
C HIS A 204 -5.62 10.78 17.25
N PRO A 205 -6.07 12.02 16.98
CA PRO A 205 -6.63 12.36 15.68
C PRO A 205 -5.62 12.08 14.54
N ILE A 206 -6.16 11.81 13.35
CA ILE A 206 -5.36 11.81 12.11
C ILE A 206 -4.67 13.16 11.99
N ARG A 207 -3.35 13.13 11.83
CA ARG A 207 -2.50 14.32 11.76
C ARG A 207 -1.27 14.03 10.91
N LEU A 208 -0.63 15.10 10.45
CA LEU A 208 0.66 15.02 9.75
C LEU A 208 1.76 14.48 10.67
N LYS A 209 2.76 13.82 10.08
CA LYS A 209 3.95 13.32 10.80
C LYS A 209 4.62 14.43 11.60
N ARG A 210 4.91 14.17 12.88
CA ARG A 210 5.71 15.08 13.72
C ARG A 210 7.14 15.20 13.23
N VAL A 211 7.70 14.08 12.76
CA VAL A 211 9.02 14.02 12.12
C VAL A 211 8.82 13.57 10.68
N PRO A 212 8.71 14.50 9.72
CA PRO A 212 8.54 14.15 8.31
C PRO A 212 9.81 13.49 7.75
N LEU A 213 9.66 12.71 6.68
CA LEU A 213 10.78 12.03 5.99
C LEU A 213 11.74 12.99 5.26
N GLY A 214 11.49 14.30 5.34
CA GLY A 214 12.19 15.35 4.62
C GLY A 214 11.53 15.66 3.28
N LEU A 215 11.38 16.95 2.97
CA LEU A 215 10.72 17.42 1.75
C LEU A 215 11.40 16.88 0.48
N ARG A 216 12.74 16.83 0.46
CA ARG A 216 13.52 16.32 -0.68
C ARG A 216 13.19 14.87 -0.99
N TYR A 217 13.12 14.02 0.03
CA TYR A 217 12.75 12.62 -0.14
C TYR A 217 11.30 12.50 -0.61
N ALA A 218 10.35 13.21 0.02
CA ALA A 218 8.94 13.14 -0.36
C ALA A 218 8.70 13.56 -1.82
N VAL A 219 9.27 14.70 -2.23
CA VAL A 219 9.16 15.19 -3.63
C VAL A 219 9.90 14.26 -4.59
N GLY A 220 11.09 13.77 -4.22
CA GLY A 220 11.84 12.82 -5.05
C GLY A 220 11.10 11.50 -5.25
N ALA A 221 10.52 10.93 -4.19
CA ALA A 221 9.74 9.70 -4.25
C ALA A 221 8.46 9.88 -5.07
N LEU A 222 7.69 10.95 -4.84
CA LEU A 222 6.49 11.24 -5.63
C LEU A 222 6.81 11.52 -7.10
N GLY A 223 7.91 12.24 -7.37
CA GLY A 223 8.39 12.47 -8.73
C GLY A 223 8.80 11.16 -9.42
N ALA A 224 9.51 10.29 -8.72
CA ALA A 224 9.87 8.97 -9.23
C ALA A 224 8.64 8.10 -9.51
N MET A 225 7.66 8.06 -8.61
CA MET A 225 6.38 7.36 -8.84
C MET A 225 5.62 7.96 -10.02
N ALA A 226 5.58 9.29 -10.16
CA ALA A 226 4.93 9.92 -11.30
C ALA A 226 5.61 9.56 -12.64
N VAL A 227 6.94 9.48 -12.67
CA VAL A 227 7.71 9.21 -13.88
C VAL A 227 7.76 7.73 -14.23
N PHE A 228 7.92 6.84 -13.25
CA PHE A 228 8.15 5.41 -13.48
C PHE A 228 6.89 4.54 -13.34
N GLU A 229 5.82 5.04 -12.72
CA GLU A 229 4.54 4.32 -12.60
C GLU A 229 3.44 5.06 -13.36
N VAL A 230 3.10 6.28 -12.95
CA VAL A 230 1.92 6.98 -13.48
C VAL A 230 2.06 7.28 -14.98
N LEU A 231 3.20 7.82 -15.41
CA LEU A 231 3.43 8.21 -16.80
C LEU A 231 3.38 7.01 -17.77
N PRO A 232 4.04 5.87 -17.50
CA PRO A 232 3.91 4.67 -18.32
C PRO A 232 2.46 4.19 -18.49
N TYR A 233 1.68 4.05 -17.41
CA TYR A 233 0.29 3.61 -17.54
C TYR A 233 -0.63 4.66 -18.19
N CYS A 234 -0.29 5.95 -18.10
CA CYS A 234 -0.96 6.99 -18.90
C CYS A 234 -0.62 6.88 -20.40
N GLU A 235 0.64 6.60 -20.75
CA GLU A 235 1.03 6.33 -22.14
C GLU A 235 0.31 5.10 -22.69
N GLU A 236 0.23 4.04 -21.89
CA GLU A 236 -0.47 2.82 -22.23
C GLU A 236 -1.97 3.05 -22.44
N ALA A 237 -2.63 3.80 -21.54
CA ALA A 237 -4.04 4.14 -21.70
C ALA A 237 -4.29 4.96 -22.97
N LEU A 238 -3.38 5.87 -23.32
CA LEU A 238 -3.45 6.63 -24.56
C LEU A 238 -3.21 5.75 -25.80
N ARG A 239 -2.32 4.77 -25.71
CA ARG A 239 -2.02 3.80 -26.77
C ARG A 239 -3.22 2.90 -27.04
N ASP A 240 -3.83 2.35 -25.99
CA ASP A 240 -5.05 1.54 -26.07
C ASP A 240 -6.22 2.32 -26.64
N TRP A 241 -6.42 3.56 -26.16
CA TRP A 241 -7.50 4.42 -26.66
C TRP A 241 -7.32 4.75 -28.14
N LYS A 242 -6.09 4.98 -28.59
CA LYS A 242 -5.80 5.26 -30.01
C LYS A 242 -6.04 4.04 -30.89
N ALA A 243 -5.67 2.84 -30.43
CA ALA A 243 -5.90 1.60 -31.16
C ALA A 243 -7.38 1.25 -31.25
N ASN A 244 -8.15 1.49 -30.17
CA ASN A 244 -9.56 1.14 -30.07
C ASN A 244 -10.43 2.29 -29.53
N PRO A 245 -10.63 3.40 -30.28
CA PRO A 245 -11.36 4.57 -29.79
C PRO A 245 -12.79 4.22 -29.36
N GLY A 246 -13.17 4.66 -28.16
CA GLY A 246 -14.51 4.44 -27.61
C GLY A 246 -14.80 3.01 -27.13
N ARG A 247 -13.80 2.11 -27.13
CA ARG A 247 -13.97 0.71 -26.68
C ARG A 247 -13.00 0.41 -25.54
N LEU A 248 -13.52 -0.20 -24.47
CA LEU A 248 -12.69 -0.71 -23.38
C LEU A 248 -11.99 -2.02 -23.77
N THR A 249 -12.61 -2.82 -24.63
CA THR A 249 -12.08 -4.13 -25.03
C THR A 249 -11.97 -4.19 -26.56
N PRO A 250 -10.82 -4.63 -27.11
CA PRO A 250 -10.66 -4.84 -28.53
C PRO A 250 -11.68 -5.86 -29.08
N PRO A 251 -12.09 -5.76 -30.36
CA PRO A 251 -12.93 -6.77 -31.00
C PRO A 251 -12.24 -8.14 -31.03
N ALA A 252 -12.98 -9.22 -30.78
CA ALA A 252 -12.43 -10.57 -30.89
C ALA A 252 -12.09 -10.89 -32.36
N GLY A 253 -10.82 -11.23 -32.64
CA GLY A 253 -10.39 -11.73 -33.95
C GLY A 253 -9.49 -10.80 -34.78
N GLN A 254 -8.82 -9.80 -34.19
CA GLN A 254 -7.63 -9.25 -34.86
C GLN A 254 -6.50 -10.28 -34.74
N PRO A 255 -6.00 -10.85 -35.85
CA PRO A 255 -4.80 -11.67 -35.80
C PRO A 255 -3.62 -10.81 -35.36
N VAL A 256 -2.83 -11.35 -34.44
CA VAL A 256 -1.47 -10.88 -34.15
C VAL A 256 -0.58 -11.19 -35.34
#